data_AF-D2R3M0-F1
#
_entry.id   AF-D2R3M0-F1
#
_cell.length_a   1.000
_cell.length_b   1.000
_cell.length_c   1.000
_cell.angle_alpha   90.00
_cell.angle_beta   90.00
_cell.angle_gamma   90.00
#
_symmetry.space_group_name_H-M   'P 1'
#
loop_
_entity.id
_entity.type
_entity.pdbx_description
1 polymer ?
#
loop_
_entity_poly.entity_id
_entity_poly.type
_entity_poly.pdbx_seq_one_letter_code
_entity_poly.pdbx_strand_id
1 'polypeptide(L)'
;MNDQTPHRSNVPGDFYVAADCCTLCDLPRSCAPTLFDIVEEQHEGIPGTLPHCYVKRQPETPAETAQMLDAVRLSELQCIRYRGTDRLIQLTLADHGCAHLCDQLAPDLQPLAEAAQRLQALRDPQHPGDAAKRPWWRFW
;
A
#
# COMPACT_ATOMS: atom_id res chain seq x y z
N MET A 1 12.68 -10.62 2.47
CA MET A 1 11.82 -10.74 1.29
C MET A 1 10.40 -10.72 1.82
N ASN A 2 9.67 -9.62 1.60
CA ASN A 2 8.24 -9.57 1.89
C ASN A 2 7.54 -10.31 0.74
N ASP A 3 7.53 -11.64 0.81
CA ASP A 3 6.84 -12.48 -0.16
C ASP A 3 5.35 -12.48 0.18
N GLN A 4 4.61 -11.59 -0.47
CA GLN A 4 3.17 -11.42 -0.29
C GLN A 4 2.47 -12.15 -1.42
N THR A 5 1.52 -13.01 -1.08
CA THR A 5 0.77 -13.76 -2.09
C THR A 5 -0.28 -12.86 -2.73
N PRO A 6 -0.29 -12.70 -4.07
CA PRO A 6 -1.35 -11.94 -4.73
C PRO A 6 -2.72 -12.58 -4.51
N HIS A 7 -3.75 -11.76 -4.30
CA HIS A 7 -5.13 -12.24 -4.31
C HIS A 7 -5.46 -12.91 -5.65
N ARG A 8 -6.20 -14.02 -5.63
CA ARG A 8 -6.47 -14.87 -6.81
C ARG A 8 -7.20 -14.16 -7.95
N SER A 9 -7.97 -13.12 -7.64
CA SER A 9 -8.72 -12.34 -8.65
C SER A 9 -7.87 -11.28 -9.34
N ASN A 10 -6.65 -10.98 -8.86
CA ASN A 10 -5.78 -10.05 -9.57
C ASN A 10 -5.47 -10.58 -10.97
N VAL A 11 -5.48 -9.69 -11.96
CA VAL A 11 -4.89 -10.03 -13.25
C VAL A 11 -3.36 -10.15 -13.14
N PRO A 12 -2.72 -10.99 -13.98
CA PRO A 12 -1.26 -11.04 -14.04
C PRO A 12 -0.66 -9.66 -14.36
N GLY A 13 0.39 -9.28 -13.64
CA GLY A 13 1.15 -8.06 -13.88
C GLY A 13 1.94 -7.59 -12.67
N ASP A 14 2.46 -6.37 -12.74
CA ASP A 14 3.39 -5.84 -11.73
C ASP A 14 2.67 -5.30 -10.49
N PHE A 15 1.47 -4.74 -10.66
CA PHE A 15 0.64 -4.30 -9.55
C PHE A 15 -0.31 -5.40 -9.11
N TYR A 16 -0.48 -5.57 -7.81
CA TYR A 16 -1.43 -6.52 -7.25
C TYR A 16 -1.89 -6.10 -5.85
N VAL A 17 -3.07 -6.57 -5.44
CA VAL A 17 -3.50 -6.51 -4.04
C VAL A 17 -3.12 -7.82 -3.34
N ALA A 18 -2.48 -7.72 -2.17
CA ALA A 18 -2.16 -8.88 -1.34
C ALA A 18 -3.42 -9.63 -0.87
N ALA A 19 -3.35 -10.96 -0.79
CA ALA A 19 -4.49 -11.83 -0.50
C ALA A 19 -5.12 -11.60 0.87
N ASP A 20 -4.34 -11.23 1.88
CA ASP A 20 -4.72 -11.23 3.30
C ASP A 20 -4.91 -9.82 3.90
N CYS A 21 -4.97 -8.77 3.06
CA CYS A 21 -4.84 -7.40 3.55
C CYS A 21 -6.08 -6.51 3.33
N CYS A 22 -6.70 -6.53 2.13
CA CYS A 22 -7.60 -5.45 1.76
C CYS A 22 -9.07 -5.76 2.08
N THR A 23 -9.64 -5.07 3.09
CA THR A 23 -11.08 -5.07 3.32
C THR A 23 -11.61 -3.66 3.61
N LEU A 24 -12.71 -3.29 2.96
CA LEU A 24 -13.63 -2.19 3.30
C LEU A 24 -13.33 -0.70 2.99
N CYS A 25 -12.18 -0.29 2.45
CA CYS A 25 -11.94 1.16 2.23
C CYS A 25 -12.53 1.74 0.93
N ASP A 26 -12.76 0.91 -0.10
CA ASP A 26 -13.22 1.28 -1.46
C ASP A 26 -12.36 2.33 -2.21
N LEU A 27 -11.31 2.82 -1.56
CA LEU A 27 -10.44 3.88 -2.06
C LEU A 27 -9.73 3.53 -3.37
N PRO A 28 -9.21 2.30 -3.60
CA PRO A 28 -8.57 1.97 -4.87
C PRO A 28 -9.52 2.13 -6.05
N ARG A 29 -10.79 1.73 -5.88
CA ARG A 29 -11.83 1.88 -6.91
C ARG A 29 -12.24 3.33 -7.10
N SER A 30 -12.22 4.15 -6.05
CA SER A 30 -12.46 5.60 -6.15
C SER A 30 -11.33 6.32 -6.92
N CYS A 31 -10.07 5.99 -6.62
CA CYS A 31 -8.90 6.59 -7.29
C CYS A 31 -8.71 6.12 -8.73
N ALA A 32 -8.96 4.83 -8.99
CA ALA A 32 -8.67 4.19 -10.26
C ALA A 32 -9.77 3.17 -10.65
N PRO A 33 -11.00 3.62 -10.96
CA PRO A 33 -12.17 2.75 -11.17
C PRO A 33 -12.04 1.79 -12.35
N THR A 34 -11.17 2.09 -13.30
CA THR A 34 -10.89 1.25 -14.48
C THR A 34 -9.83 0.18 -14.21
N LEU A 35 -9.08 0.29 -13.09
CA LEU A 35 -7.97 -0.61 -12.73
C LEU A 35 -8.33 -1.55 -11.58
N PHE A 36 -9.22 -1.13 -10.68
CA PHE A 36 -9.65 -1.93 -9.52
C PHE A 36 -11.11 -2.37 -9.62
N ASP A 37 -11.39 -3.50 -8.98
CA ASP A 37 -12.75 -3.93 -8.66
C ASP A 37 -12.81 -4.58 -7.27
N ILE A 38 -14.01 -4.96 -6.87
CA ILE A 38 -14.29 -5.64 -5.61
C ILE A 38 -14.95 -6.98 -5.89
N VAL A 39 -14.50 -8.02 -5.17
CA VAL A 39 -15.15 -9.33 -5.15
C VAL A 39 -15.65 -9.62 -3.73
N GLU A 40 -16.85 -10.18 -3.62
CA GLU A 40 -17.38 -10.68 -2.36
C GLU A 40 -16.83 -12.09 -2.10
N GLU A 41 -16.17 -12.30 -0.96
CA GLU A 41 -15.65 -13.62 -0.62
C GLU A 41 -15.72 -13.96 0.86
N GLN A 42 -15.77 -15.26 1.14
CA GLN A 42 -15.77 -15.79 2.50
C GLN A 42 -14.36 -15.71 3.07
N HIS A 43 -14.24 -15.20 4.30
CA HIS A 43 -13.00 -15.16 5.04
C HIS A 43 -13.06 -16.17 6.19
N GLU A 44 -11.98 -16.92 6.38
CA GLU A 44 -11.91 -17.92 7.44
C GLU A 44 -12.13 -17.25 8.82
N GLY A 45 -13.03 -17.82 9.61
CA GLY A 45 -13.36 -17.30 10.94
C GLY A 45 -14.33 -16.10 10.96
N ILE A 46 -14.82 -15.63 9.81
CA ILE A 46 -15.80 -14.53 9.73
C ILE A 46 -17.08 -15.02 9.03
N PRO A 47 -18.26 -14.96 9.69
CA PRO A 47 -19.52 -15.33 9.05
C PRO A 47 -19.93 -14.29 7.98
N GLY A 48 -20.35 -14.78 6.82
CA GLY A 48 -20.78 -13.94 5.68
C GLY A 48 -19.72 -13.82 4.58
N THR A 49 -19.95 -12.92 3.63
CA THR A 49 -18.93 -12.49 2.67
C THR A 49 -18.43 -11.11 3.06
N LEU A 50 -17.14 -10.86 2.79
CA LEU A 50 -16.54 -9.55 2.90
C LEU A 50 -16.03 -9.12 1.52
N PRO A 51 -16.10 -7.81 1.20
CA PRO A 51 -15.53 -7.28 -0.01
C PRO A 51 -14.00 -7.29 0.05
N HIS A 52 -13.39 -7.84 -1.00
CA HIS A 52 -11.95 -7.84 -1.22
C HIS A 52 -11.61 -7.10 -2.51
N CYS A 53 -10.68 -6.15 -2.45
CA CYS A 53 -10.27 -5.38 -3.61
C CYS A 53 -9.19 -6.12 -4.41
N TYR A 54 -9.27 -6.06 -5.73
CA TYR A 54 -8.24 -6.64 -6.60
C TYR A 54 -7.96 -5.74 -7.80
N VAL A 55 -6.76 -5.90 -8.38
CA VAL A 55 -6.38 -5.29 -9.64
C VAL A 55 -7.06 -6.06 -10.77
N LYS A 56 -8.11 -5.48 -11.39
CA LYS A 56 -8.79 -6.08 -12.55
C LYS A 56 -8.09 -5.80 -13.88
N ARG A 57 -7.20 -4.81 -13.93
CA ARG A 57 -6.40 -4.47 -15.11
C ARG A 57 -5.13 -3.73 -14.70
N GLN A 58 -4.02 -4.02 -15.38
CA GLN A 58 -2.78 -3.29 -15.22
C GLN A 58 -2.87 -1.92 -15.92
N PRO A 59 -2.18 -0.88 -15.43
CA PRO A 59 -2.11 0.40 -16.12
C PRO A 59 -1.33 0.23 -17.44
N GLU A 60 -1.86 0.82 -18.52
CA GLU A 60 -1.26 0.77 -19.86
C GLU A 60 -0.85 2.16 -20.37
N THR A 61 -1.30 3.22 -19.69
CA THR A 61 -1.00 4.60 -20.03
C THR A 61 -0.39 5.35 -18.83
N PRO A 62 0.38 6.42 -19.05
CA PRO A 62 0.91 7.24 -17.96
C PRO A 62 -0.17 7.78 -17.01
N ALA A 63 -1.35 8.12 -17.53
CA ALA A 63 -2.47 8.58 -16.73
C ALA A 63 -3.01 7.48 -15.80
N GLU A 64 -3.10 6.24 -16.30
CA GLU A 64 -3.50 5.09 -15.49
C GLU A 64 -2.42 4.73 -14.46
N THR A 65 -1.15 4.83 -14.81
CA THR A 65 -0.04 4.64 -13.86
C THR A 65 -0.12 5.65 -12.71
N ALA A 66 -0.43 6.92 -13.01
CA ALA A 66 -0.62 7.94 -11.97
C ALA A 66 -1.80 7.59 -11.04
N GLN A 67 -2.94 7.17 -11.61
CA GLN A 67 -4.10 6.73 -10.81
C GLN A 67 -3.79 5.50 -9.94
N MET A 68 -3.04 4.53 -10.48
CA MET A 68 -2.57 3.36 -9.73
C MET A 68 -1.67 3.77 -8.56
N LEU A 69 -0.73 4.69 -8.79
CA LEU A 69 0.18 5.21 -7.75
C LEU A 69 -0.57 6.00 -6.68
N ASP A 70 -1.59 6.77 -7.05
CA ASP A 70 -2.46 7.44 -6.07
C ASP A 70 -3.24 6.43 -5.23
N ALA A 71 -3.77 5.36 -5.83
CA ALA A 71 -4.42 4.28 -5.09
C ALA A 71 -3.45 3.64 -4.08
N VAL A 72 -2.21 3.35 -4.48
CA VAL A 72 -1.16 2.81 -3.59
C VAL A 72 -0.90 3.75 -2.42
N ARG A 73 -0.68 5.04 -2.70
CA ARG A 73 -0.31 6.06 -1.71
C ARG A 73 -1.41 6.35 -0.71
N LEU A 74 -2.67 6.38 -1.17
CA LEU A 74 -3.80 6.81 -0.35
C LEU A 74 -4.43 5.64 0.42
N SER A 75 -4.21 4.39 0.00
CA SER A 75 -4.78 3.21 0.65
C SER A 75 -4.25 3.04 2.07
N GLU A 76 -5.13 3.23 3.05
CA GLU A 76 -4.79 3.20 4.49
C GLU A 76 -4.16 1.87 4.94
N LEU A 77 -4.67 0.75 4.43
CA LEU A 77 -4.19 -0.58 4.77
C LEU A 77 -2.91 -0.98 4.00
N GLN A 78 -2.49 -0.16 3.03
CA GLN A 78 -1.26 -0.35 2.26
C GLN A 78 -1.14 -1.75 1.61
N CYS A 79 -2.26 -2.26 1.08
CA CYS A 79 -2.37 -3.61 0.52
C CYS A 79 -1.98 -3.74 -0.95
N ILE A 80 -1.85 -2.62 -1.66
CA ILE A 80 -1.49 -2.59 -3.08
C ILE A 80 0.04 -2.59 -3.18
N ARG A 81 0.57 -3.61 -3.85
CA ARG A 81 2.00 -3.87 -3.94
C ARG A 81 2.48 -3.79 -5.38
N TYR A 82 3.78 -3.56 -5.53
CA TYR A 82 4.47 -3.49 -6.82
C TYR A 82 5.64 -4.46 -6.85
N ARG A 83 5.61 -5.42 -7.78
CA ARG A 83 6.70 -6.39 -8.01
C ARG A 83 7.53 -6.12 -9.26
N GLY A 84 7.19 -5.08 -10.01
CA GLY A 84 7.89 -4.75 -11.25
C GLY A 84 9.23 -4.05 -11.02
N THR A 85 9.92 -3.81 -12.13
CA THR A 85 11.28 -3.22 -12.15
C THR A 85 11.34 -1.85 -12.82
N ASP A 86 10.19 -1.24 -13.15
CA ASP A 86 10.15 0.09 -13.76
C ASP A 86 10.73 1.12 -12.78
N ARG A 87 11.78 1.81 -13.23
CA ARG A 87 12.52 2.75 -12.39
C ARG A 87 11.69 3.97 -12.02
N LEU A 88 10.84 4.47 -12.90
CA LEU A 88 10.01 5.65 -12.63
C LEU A 88 8.93 5.33 -11.58
N ILE A 89 8.35 4.13 -11.66
CA ILE A 89 7.40 3.66 -10.64
C ILE A 89 8.08 3.52 -9.28
N GLN A 90 9.24 2.84 -9.22
CA GLN A 90 9.96 2.68 -7.96
C GLN A 90 10.46 4.01 -7.37
N LEU A 91 10.92 4.94 -8.22
CA LEU A 91 11.31 6.30 -7.82
C LEU A 91 10.13 7.04 -7.19
N THR A 92 8.98 7.00 -7.84
CA THR A 92 7.76 7.69 -7.37
C THR A 92 7.28 7.11 -6.04
N LEU A 93 7.27 5.78 -5.90
CA LEU A 93 6.91 5.13 -4.64
C LEU A 93 7.91 5.46 -3.52
N ALA A 94 9.22 5.49 -3.81
CA ALA A 94 10.24 5.86 -2.83
C ALA A 94 10.10 7.31 -2.35
N ASP A 95 9.89 8.25 -3.29
CA ASP A 95 9.70 9.67 -2.97
C ASP A 95 8.44 9.91 -2.12
N HIS A 96 7.38 9.16 -2.37
CA HIS A 96 6.14 9.21 -1.59
C HIS A 96 6.16 8.40 -0.29
N GLY A 97 7.32 7.89 0.15
CA GLY A 97 7.43 7.10 1.39
C GLY A 97 6.75 5.72 1.32
N CYS A 98 6.39 5.26 0.12
CA CYS A 98 5.70 3.99 -0.14
C CYS A 98 6.66 2.88 -0.60
N ALA A 99 7.96 3.03 -0.36
CA ALA A 99 8.99 2.11 -0.85
C ALA A 99 8.85 0.68 -0.31
N HIS A 100 8.24 0.51 0.87
CA HIS A 100 7.97 -0.80 1.51
C HIS A 100 6.88 -1.61 0.78
N LEU A 101 6.15 -0.98 -0.14
CA LEU A 101 5.17 -1.62 -1.01
C LEU A 101 5.76 -2.19 -2.29
N CYS A 102 7.04 -1.90 -2.56
CA CYS A 102 7.82 -2.62 -3.54
C CYS A 102 8.25 -3.97 -2.96
N ASP A 103 8.02 -5.07 -3.68
CA ASP A 103 8.57 -6.38 -3.30
C ASP A 103 10.09 -6.40 -3.43
N GLN A 104 10.59 -5.65 -4.42
CA GLN A 104 12.00 -5.37 -4.61
C GLN A 104 12.19 -3.91 -4.99
N LEU A 105 12.75 -3.12 -4.08
CA LEU A 105 13.22 -1.78 -4.38
C LEU A 105 14.66 -1.85 -4.92
N ALA A 106 14.96 -1.11 -5.99
CA ALA A 106 16.34 -1.02 -6.46
C ALA A 106 17.27 -0.44 -5.36
N PRO A 107 18.48 -0.99 -5.17
CA PRO A 107 19.36 -0.59 -4.07
C PRO A 107 19.74 0.90 -4.06
N ASP A 108 19.87 1.52 -5.23
CA ASP A 108 20.21 2.93 -5.39
C ASP A 108 19.08 3.88 -4.96
N LEU A 109 17.85 3.38 -4.78
CA LEU A 109 16.72 4.15 -4.25
C LEU A 109 16.55 4.06 -2.73
N GLN A 110 17.29 3.17 -2.06
CA GLN A 110 17.19 3.03 -0.60
C GLN A 110 17.43 4.36 0.15
N PRO A 111 18.43 5.18 -0.22
CA PRO A 111 18.64 6.46 0.47
C PRO A 111 17.46 7.42 0.32
N LEU A 112 16.78 7.42 -0.83
CA LEU A 112 15.59 8.23 -1.07
C LEU A 112 14.41 7.77 -0.21
N ALA A 113 14.17 6.45 -0.17
CA ALA A 113 13.12 5.86 0.64
C ALA A 113 13.28 6.18 2.13
N GLU A 114 14.50 6.06 2.66
CA GLU A 114 14.81 6.43 4.05
C GLU A 114 14.61 7.92 4.32
N ALA A 115 15.00 8.78 3.38
CA ALA A 115 14.82 10.23 3.51
C ALA A 115 13.32 10.59 3.55
N ALA A 116 12.51 10.01 2.67
CA ALA A 116 11.07 10.23 2.65
C ALA A 116 10.39 9.77 3.95
N GLN A 117 10.73 8.58 4.45
CA GLN A 117 10.22 8.08 5.73
C GLN A 117 10.59 8.99 6.90
N ARG A 118 11.84 9.45 6.96
CA ARG A 118 12.29 10.39 8.00
C ARG A 118 11.50 11.70 7.96
N LEU A 119 11.27 12.26 6.77
CA LEU A 119 10.48 13.48 6.60
C LEU A 119 9.02 13.28 7.02
N GLN A 120 8.44 12.11 6.73
CA GLN A 120 7.07 11.80 7.12
C GLN A 120 6.92 11.66 8.65
N ALA A 121 7.88 11.01 9.31
CA ALA A 121 7.93 10.91 10.77
C ALA A 121 8.04 12.28 11.46
N LEU A 122 8.70 13.27 10.83
CA LEU A 122 8.76 14.64 11.34
C LEU A 122 7.44 15.40 11.18
N ARG A 123 6.59 15.02 10.22
CA ARG A 123 5.29 15.66 9.95
C ARG A 123 4.17 15.13 10.85
N ASP A 124 4.30 13.92 11.38
CA ASP A 124 3.36 13.33 12.33
C ASP A 124 3.98 13.22 13.73
N PRO A 125 3.89 14.28 14.56
CA PRO A 125 4.43 14.26 15.92
C PRO A 125 3.67 13.32 16.88
N GLN A 126 2.63 12.60 16.44
CA GLN A 126 1.86 11.70 17.31
C GLN A 126 2.41 10.28 17.46
N HIS A 127 3.59 9.96 16.89
CA HIS A 127 4.35 8.75 17.26
C HIS A 127 5.57 9.12 18.12
N PRO A 128 5.43 9.21 19.45
CA PRO A 128 6.58 9.28 20.33
C PRO A 128 7.26 7.91 20.29
N GLY A 129 8.40 7.82 19.62
CA GLY A 129 9.36 6.76 19.88
C GLY A 129 9.71 6.78 21.37
N ASP A 130 9.25 5.78 22.13
CA ASP A 130 9.67 5.34 23.47
C ASP A 130 9.96 6.38 24.58
N ALA A 131 9.62 7.66 24.39
CA ALA A 131 9.98 8.76 25.30
C ALA A 131 8.76 9.35 26.01
N ALA A 132 7.83 8.50 26.49
CA ALA A 132 6.80 8.94 27.45
C ALA A 132 6.29 7.80 28.34
N LYS A 133 7.19 7.05 28.98
CA LYS A 133 6.83 6.26 30.17
C LYS A 133 6.69 7.18 31.39
N ARG A 134 5.70 8.06 31.37
CA ARG A 134 5.21 8.71 32.59
C ARG A 134 3.73 8.40 32.71
N PRO A 135 3.37 7.46 33.60
CA PRO A 135 1.98 7.13 33.73
C PRO A 135 1.19 8.25 34.41
N TRP A 136 -0.03 8.43 33.93
CA TRP A 136 -0.96 9.52 34.25
C TRP A 136 -1.44 9.52 35.72
N TRP A 137 -1.25 8.44 36.47
CA TRP A 137 -1.66 8.30 37.88
C TRP A 137 -0.68 8.89 38.92
N ARG A 138 0.36 9.62 38.50
CA ARG A 138 1.36 10.23 39.41
C ARG A 138 1.07 11.68 39.81
N PHE A 139 -0.08 12.23 39.43
CA PHE A 139 -0.48 13.61 39.71
C PHE A 139 -1.78 13.74 40.53
N TRP A 140 -2.25 12.65 41.15
CA TRP A 140 -3.36 12.62 42.10
C TRP A 140 -3.00 11.74 43.30
#